data_AF-A0A7V3DLB3-F1
#
_entry.id   AF-A0A7V3DLB3-F1
#
_cell.length_a   1.000
_cell.length_b   1.000
_cell.length_c   1.000
_cell.angle_alpha   90.00
_cell.angle_beta   90.00
_cell.angle_gamma   90.00
#
_symmetry.space_group_name_H-M   'P 1'
#
loop_
_entity.id
_entity.type
_entity.pdbx_description
1 polymer ?
#
loop_
_entity_poly.entity_id
_entity_poly.type
_entity_poly.pdbx_seq_one_letter_code
_entity_poly.pdbx_strand_id
1 'polypeptide(L)'
;ARYVLSRVVKNFVEMDPSRENNICCSGGGGALINGFARARTYYGKIKVDQIKRTGASKVCTPCVNCFDGINNLAREYKDTYEFESVHLWTLLANAIVLD
;
A
#
# COMPACT_ATOMS: atom_id res chain seq x y z
N ALA A 1 8.67 4.16 8.54
CA ALA A 1 8.37 4.56 7.15
C ALA A 1 8.25 6.08 6.97
N ARG A 2 7.37 6.79 7.71
CA ARG A 2 7.14 8.25 7.57
C ARG A 2 8.42 9.10 7.47
N TYR A 3 9.35 8.92 8.40
CA TYR A 3 10.62 9.67 8.41
C TYR A 3 11.37 9.52 7.08
N VAL A 4 11.55 8.28 6.62
CA VAL A 4 12.22 7.99 5.34
C VAL A 4 11.44 8.61 4.18
N LEU A 5 10.11 8.41 4.12
CA LEU A 5 9.27 8.99 3.06
C LEU A 5 9.38 10.51 2.98
N SER A 6 9.43 11.22 4.12
CA SER A 6 9.60 12.67 4.15
C SER A 6 10.92 13.17 3.56
N ARG A 7 11.89 12.27 3.32
CA ARG A 7 13.20 12.58 2.74
C ARG A 7 13.36 12.09 1.30
N VAL A 8 12.64 11.04 0.91
CA VAL A 8 12.85 10.35 -0.38
C VAL A 8 11.72 10.58 -1.40
N VAL A 9 10.63 11.23 -1.01
CA VAL A 9 9.56 11.64 -1.94
C VAL A 9 9.21 13.11 -1.79
N LYS A 10 8.77 13.75 -2.88
CA LYS A 10 8.35 15.16 -2.89
C LYS A 10 6.95 15.35 -2.29
N ASN A 11 6.03 14.45 -2.61
CA ASN A 11 4.62 14.54 -2.23
C ASN A 11 4.24 13.32 -1.39
N PHE A 12 4.08 13.51 -0.09
CA PHE A 12 3.63 12.48 0.84
C PHE A 12 2.29 12.87 1.44
N VAL A 13 1.29 12.01 1.26
CA VAL A 13 -0.04 12.13 1.87
C VAL A 13 -0.26 10.95 2.80
N GLU A 14 -0.77 11.23 4.01
CA GLU A 14 -1.19 10.17 4.92
C GLU A 14 -2.60 9.68 4.63
N MET A 15 -2.81 8.40 4.93
CA MET A 15 -4.14 7.82 4.98
C MET A 15 -4.86 8.25 6.26
N ASP A 16 -6.19 8.32 6.20
CA ASP A 16 -7.04 8.49 7.39
C ASP A 16 -7.99 7.28 7.51
N PRO A 17 -8.04 6.56 8.64
CA PRO A 17 -7.20 6.72 9.84
C PRO A 17 -5.72 6.38 9.62
N SER A 18 -4.81 7.01 10.38
CA SER A 18 -3.35 6.83 10.28
C SER A 18 -2.75 6.09 11.48
N ARG A 19 -1.43 5.83 11.42
CA ARG A 19 -0.60 5.30 12.52
C ARG A 19 -1.15 4.00 13.11
N GLU A 20 -1.37 3.94 14.42
CA GLU A 20 -1.90 2.79 15.15
C GLU A 20 -3.32 2.41 14.71
N ASN A 21 -4.07 3.35 14.14
CA ASN A 21 -5.43 3.15 13.66
C ASN A 21 -5.48 2.84 12.16
N ASN A 22 -4.32 2.67 11.50
CA ASN A 22 -4.29 2.37 10.08
C ASN A 22 -4.85 0.97 9.79
N ILE A 23 -5.54 0.83 8.67
CA ILE A 23 -6.24 -0.40 8.31
C ILE A 23 -5.24 -1.44 7.78
N CYS A 24 -5.47 -2.73 8.03
CA CYS A 24 -4.70 -3.81 7.44
C CYS A 24 -4.77 -3.83 5.90
N CYS A 25 -3.72 -4.33 5.24
CA CYS A 25 -3.66 -4.53 3.79
C CYS A 25 -4.43 -5.75 3.29
N SER A 26 -5.05 -6.53 4.17
CA SER A 26 -5.69 -7.84 3.95
C SER A 26 -4.75 -9.00 3.57
N GLY A 27 -3.44 -8.76 3.40
CA GLY A 27 -2.47 -9.78 3.00
C GLY A 27 -1.79 -10.56 4.14
N GLY A 28 -1.93 -10.09 5.38
CA GLY A 28 -1.28 -10.69 6.56
C GLY A 28 -1.91 -12.00 7.05
N GLY A 29 -1.39 -12.56 8.13
CA GLY A 29 -1.97 -13.73 8.82
C GLY A 29 -2.03 -15.01 7.98
N GLY A 30 -1.23 -15.11 6.91
CA GLY A 30 -1.27 -16.22 5.97
C GLY A 30 -2.38 -16.13 4.91
N ALA A 31 -3.15 -15.04 4.84
CA ALA A 31 -4.28 -14.92 3.91
C ALA A 31 -3.87 -14.96 2.43
N LEU A 32 -2.66 -14.49 2.11
CA LEU A 32 -2.09 -14.58 0.75
C LEU A 32 -1.73 -16.03 0.36
N ILE A 33 -1.15 -16.80 1.28
CA ILE A 33 -0.60 -18.14 1.02
C ILE A 33 -1.62 -19.27 1.19
N ASN A 34 -2.61 -19.11 2.07
CA ASN A 34 -3.54 -20.18 2.46
C ASN A 34 -4.88 -20.18 1.69
N GLY A 35 -4.94 -19.56 0.49
CA GLY A 35 -6.11 -19.69 -0.39
C GLY A 35 -7.34 -18.82 -0.06
N PHE A 36 -7.25 -17.85 0.84
CA PHE A 36 -8.36 -16.96 1.23
C PHE A 36 -8.65 -15.83 0.24
N ALA A 37 -8.56 -16.07 -1.07
CA ALA A 37 -8.58 -15.03 -2.09
C ALA A 37 -9.85 -14.16 -2.08
N ARG A 38 -11.03 -14.79 -2.07
CA ARG A 38 -12.30 -14.05 -2.05
C ARG A 38 -12.48 -13.24 -0.77
N ALA A 39 -12.17 -13.84 0.38
CA ALA A 39 -12.31 -13.20 1.67
C ALA A 39 -11.35 -12.02 1.84
N ARG A 40 -10.06 -12.20 1.53
CA ARG A 40 -9.05 -11.13 1.65
C ARG A 40 -9.36 -9.95 0.72
N THR A 41 -9.78 -10.22 -0.52
CA THR A 41 -10.15 -9.16 -1.47
C THR A 41 -11.35 -8.37 -0.93
N TYR A 42 -12.39 -9.07 -0.45
CA TYR A 42 -13.57 -8.44 0.14
C TYR A 42 -13.21 -7.54 1.34
N TYR A 43 -12.46 -8.06 2.33
CA TYR A 43 -12.06 -7.27 3.50
C TYR A 43 -11.10 -6.14 3.14
N GLY A 44 -10.28 -6.32 2.10
CA GLY A 44 -9.37 -5.29 1.61
C GLY A 44 -10.07 -4.09 0.95
N LYS A 45 -11.36 -4.18 0.63
CA LYS A 45 -12.13 -3.03 0.10
C LYS A 45 -12.01 -1.79 0.98
N ILE A 46 -12.08 -1.94 2.30
CA ILE A 46 -12.00 -0.79 3.21
C ILE A 46 -10.62 -0.10 3.16
N LYS A 47 -9.55 -0.86 2.86
CA LYS A 47 -8.22 -0.31 2.59
C LYS A 47 -8.18 0.41 1.24
N VAL A 48 -8.83 -0.12 0.20
CA VAL A 48 -8.96 0.56 -1.10
C VAL A 48 -9.72 1.88 -0.96
N ASP A 49 -10.84 1.88 -0.23
CA ASP A 49 -11.60 3.11 0.04
C ASP A 49 -10.75 4.13 0.81
N GLN A 50 -9.91 3.66 1.74
CA GLN A 50 -8.95 4.51 2.45
C GLN A 50 -7.89 5.11 1.53
N ILE A 51 -7.31 4.31 0.63
CA ILE A 51 -6.36 4.78 -0.39
C ILE A 51 -7.02 5.81 -1.32
N LYS A 52 -8.23 5.51 -1.79
CA LYS A 52 -9.00 6.37 -2.69
C LYS A 52 -9.23 7.76 -2.08
N ARG A 53 -9.50 7.85 -0.77
CA ARG A 53 -9.67 9.13 -0.06
C ARG A 53 -8.41 10.01 -0.09
N THR A 54 -7.21 9.44 -0.26
CA THR A 54 -5.98 10.22 -0.32
C THR A 54 -5.71 10.81 -1.71
N GLY A 55 -6.37 10.31 -2.76
CA GLY A 55 -6.10 10.69 -4.15
C GLY A 55 -4.71 10.28 -4.66
N ALA A 56 -4.00 9.38 -3.97
CA ALA A 56 -2.66 8.96 -4.34
C ALA A 56 -2.67 7.86 -5.40
N SER A 57 -1.95 8.07 -6.51
CA SER A 57 -1.75 7.06 -7.56
C SER A 57 -0.66 6.03 -7.22
N LYS A 58 0.13 6.27 -6.17
CA LYS A 58 1.17 5.35 -5.67
C LYS A 58 1.02 5.14 -4.18
N VAL A 59 1.03 3.88 -3.76
CA VAL A 59 0.87 3.46 -2.36
C VAL A 59 2.16 2.79 -1.88
N CYS A 60 2.89 3.49 -1.00
CA CYS A 60 4.12 2.96 -0.43
C CYS A 60 3.82 1.93 0.67
N THR A 61 4.52 0.78 0.64
CA THR A 61 4.49 -0.23 1.70
C THR A 61 5.92 -0.63 2.12
N PRO A 62 6.21 -0.79 3.43
CA PRO A 62 7.53 -1.22 3.91
C PRO A 62 7.64 -2.73 4.16
N CYS A 63 6.56 -3.48 3.93
CA CYS A 63 6.45 -4.91 4.24
C CYS A 63 6.06 -5.67 2.98
N VAL A 64 6.71 -6.79 2.71
CA VAL A 64 6.47 -7.62 1.52
C VAL A 64 5.01 -8.10 1.42
N ASN A 65 4.42 -8.56 2.53
CA ASN A 65 3.02 -8.99 2.52
C ASN A 65 2.05 -7.82 2.27
N CYS A 66 2.43 -6.61 2.71
CA CYS A 66 1.65 -5.42 2.39
C CYS A 66 1.79 -5.04 0.92
N PHE A 67 2.99 -5.10 0.36
CA PHE A 67 3.23 -4.87 -1.06
C PHE A 67 2.39 -5.82 -1.92
N ASP A 68 2.44 -7.12 -1.63
CA ASP A 68 1.68 -8.13 -2.37
C ASP A 68 0.17 -7.98 -2.16
N GLY A 69 -0.27 -7.70 -0.93
CA GLY A 69 -1.68 -7.45 -0.62
C GLY A 69 -2.24 -6.23 -1.32
N ILE A 70 -1.51 -5.11 -1.33
CA ILE A 70 -1.89 -3.88 -2.02
C ILE A 70 -1.85 -4.09 -3.54
N ASN A 71 -0.88 -4.82 -4.09
CA ASN A 71 -0.85 -5.19 -5.51
C ASN A 71 -2.05 -6.05 -5.91
N ASN A 72 -2.44 -7.02 -5.07
CA ASN A 72 -3.65 -7.80 -5.28
C ASN A 72 -4.88 -6.88 -5.33
N LEU A 73 -5.03 -5.97 -4.37
CA LEU A 73 -6.15 -5.04 -4.33
C LEU A 73 -6.15 -4.05 -5.51
N ALA A 74 -4.98 -3.57 -5.93
CA ALA A 74 -4.85 -2.72 -7.13
C ALA A 74 -5.38 -3.42 -8.38
N ARG A 75 -5.08 -4.72 -8.56
CA ARG A 75 -5.60 -5.50 -9.69
C ARG A 75 -7.11 -5.74 -9.61
N GLU A 76 -7.59 -6.16 -8.45
CA GLU A 76 -9.01 -6.54 -8.25
C GLU A 76 -9.95 -5.33 -8.26
N TYR A 77 -9.47 -4.14 -7.86
CA TYR A 77 -10.27 -2.91 -7.77
C TYR A 77 -9.88 -1.85 -8.81
N LYS A 78 -9.14 -2.22 -9.87
CA LYS A 78 -8.66 -1.29 -10.90
C LYS A 78 -9.77 -0.43 -11.52
N ASP A 79 -10.98 -0.99 -11.68
CA ASP A 79 -12.12 -0.30 -12.29
C ASP A 79 -12.80 0.68 -11.32
N THR A 80 -12.44 0.64 -10.03
CA THR A 80 -12.97 1.55 -8.97
C THR A 80 -12.02 2.70 -8.66
N TYR A 81 -10.71 2.43 -8.65
CA TYR A 81 -9.65 3.39 -8.42
C TYR A 81 -8.30 2.82 -8.88
N GLU A 82 -7.60 3.54 -9.73
CA GLU A 82 -6.29 3.12 -10.24
C GLU A 82 -5.17 3.64 -9.33
N PHE A 83 -4.35 2.72 -8.82
CA PHE A 83 -3.16 3.02 -8.04
C PHE A 83 -2.13 1.88 -8.17
N GLU A 84 -0.87 2.19 -7.92
CA GLU A 84 0.25 1.27 -7.98
C GLU A 84 0.82 1.03 -6.57
N SER A 85 1.13 -0.22 -6.20
CA SER A 85 1.92 -0.49 -5.00
C SER A 85 3.40 -0.25 -5.28
N VAL A 86 4.09 0.45 -4.36
CA VAL A 86 5.54 0.64 -4.43
C VAL A 86 6.17 0.22 -3.12
N HIS A 87 7.26 -0.53 -3.15
CA HIS A 87 7.99 -0.90 -1.95
C HIS A 87 8.87 0.28 -1.46
N LEU A 88 8.96 0.48 -0.14
CA LEU A 88 9.77 1.56 0.45
C LEU A 88 11.24 1.52 0.00
N TRP A 89 11.80 0.32 -0.13
CA TRP A 89 13.16 0.13 -0.63
C TRP A 89 13.36 0.66 -2.05
N THR A 90 12.37 0.52 -2.94
CA THR A 90 12.42 1.06 -4.30
C THR A 90 12.48 2.58 -4.28
N LEU A 91 11.67 3.23 -3.43
CA LEU A 91 11.69 4.69 -3.27
C LEU A 91 13.02 5.17 -2.68
N LEU A 92 13.56 4.45 -1.69
CA LEU A 92 14.86 4.78 -1.12
C LEU A 92 15.97 4.64 -2.15
N ALA A 93 16.05 3.52 -2.86
CA ALA A 93 17.08 3.26 -3.85
C ALA A 93 17.08 4.33 -4.96
N ASN A 94 15.90 4.70 -5.46
CA ASN A 94 15.76 5.73 -6.49
C ASN A 94 16.13 7.15 -6.00
N ALA A 95 16.17 7.39 -4.69
CA ALA A 95 16.55 8.68 -4.12
C ALA A 95 18.04 8.77 -3.77
N ILE A 96 18.79 7.67 -3.85
CA ILE A 96 20.24 7.67 -3.62
C ILE A 96 20.93 8.30 -4.83
N VAL A 97 21.72 9.35 -4.58
CA VAL A 97 22.65 9.91 -5.55
C VAL A 97 24.01 9.28 -5.28
N LEU A 98 24.57 8.63 -6.29
CA LEU A 98 25.93 8.10 -6.26
C LEU A 98 26.86 9.13 -6.93
N ASP A 99 28.01 9.37 -6.33
CA ASP A 99 29.08 10.19 -6.89
C ASP A 99 29.83 9.47 -8.03
#